data_AF-A0AAW4VXL3-F1
#
_entry.id   AF-A0AAW4VXL3-F1
#
_cell.length_a   1.000
_cell.length_b   1.000
_cell.length_c   1.000
_cell.angle_alpha   90.00
_cell.angle_beta   90.00
_cell.angle_gamma   90.00
#
_symmetry.space_group_name_H-M   'P 1'
#
loop_
_entity.id
_entity.type
_entity.pdbx_description
1 polymer ?
#
loop_
_entity_poly.entity_id
_entity_poly.type
_entity_poly.pdbx_seq_one_letter_code
_entity_poly.pdbx_strand_id
1 'polypeptide(L)' 'KFGIPVTKKDKQLGIALGNIQNGVSPEDIAEAYTTFPNNGKRSEVHIITKIVSPTGKVLVAYKDKQERVISKKVS' A
#
# COMPACT_ATOMS: atom_id res chain seq x y z
N LYS A 1 2.18 8.14 1.65
CA LYS A 1 1.43 8.51 0.41
C LYS A 1 1.67 7.42 -0.64
N PHE A 2 0.62 6.93 -1.31
CA PHE A 2 0.50 5.79 -2.23
C PHE A 2 1.21 4.44 -1.92
N GLY A 3 2.22 4.37 -1.06
CA GLY A 3 2.82 3.09 -0.63
C GLY A 3 4.02 2.62 -1.46
N ILE A 4 4.36 3.33 -2.54
CA ILE A 4 5.47 2.94 -3.43
C ILE A 4 6.84 3.22 -2.77
N PRO A 5 7.74 2.22 -2.70
CA PRO A 5 9.05 2.34 -2.06
C PRO A 5 10.08 3.08 -2.96
N VAL A 6 10.05 4.41 -2.95
CA VAL A 6 11.03 5.25 -3.68
C VAL A 6 12.25 5.60 -2.83
N THR A 7 13.41 5.70 -3.48
CA THR A 7 14.69 6.08 -2.88
C THR A 7 15.07 7.53 -3.23
N LYS A 8 16.20 8.01 -2.69
CA LYS A 8 16.75 9.32 -3.07
C LYS A 8 17.16 9.39 -4.55
N LYS A 9 17.57 8.27 -5.14
CA LYS A 9 18.02 8.20 -6.55
C LYS A 9 16.87 8.32 -7.53
N ASP A 10 15.65 7.97 -7.11
CA ASP A 10 14.44 8.11 -7.91
C ASP A 10 13.96 9.56 -8.01
N LYS A 11 14.55 10.50 -7.25
CA LYS A 11 14.21 11.94 -7.29
C LYS A 11 14.83 12.63 -8.51
N GLN A 12 14.39 12.20 -9.68
CA GLN A 12 14.81 12.70 -10.99
C GLN A 12 13.60 12.77 -11.92
N LEU A 13 13.69 13.55 -13.01
CA LEU A 13 12.52 13.88 -13.85
C LEU A 13 11.87 12.66 -14.50
N GLY A 14 12.64 11.62 -14.80
CA GLY A 14 12.17 10.36 -15.35
C GLY A 14 11.20 9.60 -14.45
N ILE A 15 11.08 9.93 -13.17
CA ILE A 15 10.07 9.34 -12.28
C ILE A 15 8.65 9.60 -12.80
N ALA A 16 8.42 10.71 -13.51
CA ALA A 16 7.15 11.02 -14.16
C ALA A 16 6.77 10.00 -15.25
N LEU A 17 7.76 9.28 -15.79
CA LEU A 17 7.60 8.23 -16.81
C LEU A 17 7.73 6.82 -16.22
N GLY A 18 7.74 6.69 -14.88
CA GLY A 18 7.87 5.40 -14.21
C GLY A 18 9.31 4.88 -14.08
N ASN A 19 10.32 5.71 -14.35
CA ASN A 19 11.71 5.33 -14.11
C ASN A 19 12.00 5.30 -12.60
N ILE A 20 11.85 4.11 -12.02
CA ILE A 20 12.15 3.79 -10.61
C ILE A 20 13.27 2.77 -10.62
N GLN A 21 14.37 3.07 -9.95
CA GLN A 21 15.63 2.31 -10.02
C GLN A 21 15.43 0.81 -9.74
N ASN A 22 14.63 0.49 -8.72
CA ASN A 22 14.35 -0.89 -8.32
C ASN A 22 13.00 -1.41 -8.83
N GLY A 23 12.31 -0.62 -9.66
CA GLY A 23 10.94 -0.89 -10.07
C GLY A 23 9.96 -0.88 -8.91
N VAL A 24 8.82 -1.54 -9.14
CA VAL A 24 7.71 -1.72 -8.18
C VAL A 24 7.14 -3.11 -8.36
N SER A 25 6.66 -3.71 -7.28
CA SER A 25 5.95 -4.98 -7.37
C SER A 25 4.49 -4.77 -7.81
N PRO A 26 3.83 -5.79 -8.38
CA PRO A 26 2.38 -5.75 -8.62
C PRO A 26 1.57 -5.46 -7.35
N GLU A 27 2.05 -5.91 -6.19
CA GLU A 27 1.46 -5.65 -4.88
C GLU A 27 1.49 -4.15 -4.53
N ASP A 28 2.63 -3.48 -4.71
CA ASP A 28 2.78 -2.04 -4.47
C ASP A 28 1.80 -1.22 -5.32
N ILE A 29 1.65 -1.61 -6.60
CA ILE A 29 0.72 -0.94 -7.53
C ILE A 29 -0.74 -1.22 -7.14
N ALA A 30 -1.10 -2.47 -6.86
CA ALA A 30 -2.45 -2.82 -6.44
C ALA A 30 -2.84 -2.05 -5.17
N GLU A 31 -1.95 -2.02 -4.17
CA GLU A 31 -2.14 -1.28 -2.94
C GLU A 31 -2.30 0.23 -3.19
N ALA A 32 -1.42 0.84 -3.99
CA ALA A 32 -1.50 2.25 -4.33
C ALA A 32 -2.86 2.61 -4.94
N TYR A 33 -3.32 1.79 -5.89
CA TYR A 33 -4.57 2.04 -6.61
C TYR A 33 -5.83 1.77 -5.78
N THR A 34 -5.74 1.07 -4.63
CA THR A 34 -6.88 1.00 -3.68
C THR A 34 -7.34 2.38 -3.21
N THR A 35 -6.47 3.39 -3.28
CA THR A 35 -6.77 4.77 -2.88
C THR A 35 -8.00 5.33 -3.57
N PHE A 36 -8.15 5.06 -4.87
CA PHE A 36 -9.18 5.67 -5.73
C PHE A 36 -10.61 5.16 -5.43
N PRO A 37 -10.89 3.85 -5.45
CA PRO A 37 -12.22 3.34 -5.07
C PRO A 37 -12.58 3.66 -3.61
N ASN A 38 -11.57 3.90 -2.76
CA ASN A 38 -11.74 4.21 -1.34
C ASN A 38 -11.77 5.72 -1.03
N ASN A 39 -12.18 6.57 -1.98
CA ASN A 39 -12.38 8.01 -1.79
C ASN A 39 -11.15 8.74 -1.23
N GLY A 40 -9.96 8.36 -1.71
CA GLY A 40 -8.67 8.93 -1.34
C GLY A 40 -8.00 8.26 -0.13
N LYS A 41 -8.52 7.13 0.36
CA LYS A 41 -7.92 6.34 1.44
C LYS A 41 -7.20 5.11 0.88
N ARG A 42 -5.88 5.05 1.04
CA ARG A 42 -5.11 3.84 0.70
C ARG A 42 -5.36 2.77 1.77
N SER A 43 -5.66 1.54 1.36
CA SER A 43 -5.68 0.37 2.25
C SER A 43 -4.31 -0.28 2.31
N GLU A 44 -3.85 -0.65 3.50
CA GLU A 44 -2.62 -1.44 3.67
C GLU A 44 -2.85 -2.88 3.18
N VAL A 45 -1.95 -3.37 2.34
CA VAL A 45 -2.01 -4.73 1.80
C VAL A 45 -1.75 -5.74 2.91
N HIS A 46 -2.44 -6.87 2.85
CA HIS A 46 -2.22 -7.99 3.73
C HIS A 46 -2.73 -9.27 3.06
N ILE A 47 -2.13 -10.40 3.43
CA ILE A 47 -2.57 -11.73 2.99
C ILE A 47 -3.08 -12.53 4.19
N ILE A 48 -2.38 -12.43 5.32
CA ILE A 48 -2.71 -13.16 6.54
C ILE A 48 -3.63 -12.32 7.41
N THR A 49 -4.84 -12.83 7.66
CA THR A 49 -5.82 -12.15 8.52
C THR A 49 -5.76 -12.60 9.98
N LYS A 50 -5.34 -13.85 10.24
CA LYS A 50 -5.30 -14.42 11.59
C LYS A 50 -4.34 -15.60 11.67
N ILE A 51 -3.60 -15.70 12.77
CA ILE A 51 -2.79 -16.88 13.12
C ILE A 51 -3.29 -17.40 14.46
N VAL A 52 -3.56 -18.71 14.53
CA VAL A 52 -4.10 -19.39 15.71
C VAL A 52 -3.22 -20.59 16.05
N SER A 53 -2.93 -20.79 17.34
CA SER A 53 -2.18 -21.95 17.83
C SER A 53 -3.02 -23.24 17.81
N PRO A 54 -2.40 -24.43 17.96
CA PRO A 54 -3.14 -25.68 18.14
C PRO A 54 -4.08 -25.68 19.35
N THR A 55 -3.81 -24.85 20.36
CA THR A 55 -4.65 -24.68 21.55
C THR A 55 -5.80 -23.69 21.35
N GLY A 56 -5.99 -23.15 20.14
CA GLY A 56 -7.05 -22.20 19.82
C GLY A 56 -6.73 -20.74 20.21
N LYS A 57 -5.53 -20.46 20.74
CA LYS A 57 -5.12 -19.09 21.09
C LYS A 57 -4.80 -18.29 19.84
N VAL A 58 -5.41 -17.11 19.70
CA VAL A 58 -5.09 -16.17 18.62
C VAL A 58 -3.73 -15.54 18.91
N LEU A 59 -2.76 -15.78 18.03
CA LEU A 59 -1.39 -15.26 18.12
C LEU A 59 -1.26 -13.92 17.39
N VAL A 60 -1.90 -13.82 16.23
CA VAL A 60 -1.94 -12.60 15.40
C VAL A 60 -3.35 -12.44 14.86
N ALA A 61 -3.84 -11.22 14.84
CA ALA A 61 -5.06 -10.83 14.13
C ALA A 61 -4.80 -9.51 13.42
N TYR A 62 -4.97 -9.51 12.11
CA TYR A 62 -4.86 -8.31 11.30
C TYR A 62 -5.99 -7.35 11.66
N LYS A 63 -5.67 -6.05 11.65
CA LYS A 63 -6.63 -4.97 11.83
C LYS A 63 -6.54 -4.07 10.61
N ASP A 64 -7.66 -3.90 9.93
CA ASP A 64 -7.75 -3.06 8.75
C ASP A 64 -7.19 -1.68 9.03
N LYS A 65 -6.22 -1.29 8.23
CA LYS A 65 -5.57 0.01 8.32
C LYS A 65 -5.71 0.75 7.01
N GLN A 66 -6.39 1.90 7.08
CA GLN A 66 -6.55 2.81 5.97
C GLN A 66 -5.99 4.18 6.32
N GLU A 67 -5.34 4.80 5.34
CA GLU A 67 -4.75 6.12 5.49
C GLU A 67 -5.26 7.04 4.38
N ARG A 68 -5.82 8.19 4.74
CA ARG A 68 -6.21 9.20 3.74
C ARG A 68 -4.94 9.85 3.18
N VAL A 69 -4.67 9.62 1.89
CA VAL A 69 -3.48 10.16 1.20
C VAL A 69 -3.82 11.29 0.23
N ILE A 70 -5.08 11.35 -0.23
CA ILE A 70 -5.63 12.44 -1.04
C ILE A 70 -7.07 12.77 -0.59
N SER A 71 -7.56 13.94 -0.97
CA SER A 71 -8.96 14.32 -0.69
C SER A 71 -9.91 13.52 -1.58
N LYS A 72 -11.17 13.36 -1.16
CA LYS A 72 -12.20 12.71 -1.98
C LYS A 72 -12.42 13.41 -3.33
N LYS A 73 -12.25 14.74 -3.39
CA LYS A 73 -12.41 15.53 -4.62
C LYS A 73 -11.30 15.30 -5.64
N VAL A 74 -10.09 14.98 -5.17
CA VAL A 74 -8.91 14.72 -6.00
C VAL A 74 -8.85 13.24 -6.40
N SER A 75 -9.47 12.38 -5.61
CA SER A 75 -9.53 10.93 -5.80
C SER A 75 -10.36 10.51 -7.00
#